data_AF-A0A6V7LE75-F1
#
_entry.id   AF-A0A6V7LE75-F1
#
_cell.length_a   1.000
_cell.length_b   1.000
_cell.length_c   1.000
_cell.angle_alpha   90.00
_cell.angle_beta   90.00
_cell.angle_gamma   90.00
#
_symmetry.space_group_name_H-M   'P 1'
#
loop_
_entity.id
_entity.type
_entity.pdbx_description
1 polymer ?
#
loop_
_entity_poly.entity_id
_entity_poly.type
_entity_poly.pdbx_seq_one_letter_code
_entity_poly.pdbx_strand_id
1 'polypeptide(L)'
;TMRKYPPAPLLSRRCEYSYKIPESEVKLPAGMRVVIPIYGIHHDPEYYPSPEKFDPERFNEENKAKRSACTYLPFGEGPRNCI
;
A
#
# COMPACT_ATOMS: atom_id res chain seq x y z
N THR A 1 12.13 -9.23 -2.00
CA THR A 1 11.52 -9.63 -3.30
C THR A 1 10.09 -9.14 -3.45
N MET A 2 9.19 -9.42 -2.49
CA MET A 2 7.77 -9.08 -2.60
C MET A 2 7.44 -7.58 -2.72
N ARG A 3 8.34 -6.67 -2.29
CA ARG A 3 8.19 -5.24 -2.62
C ARG A 3 8.34 -4.99 -4.13
N LYS A 4 9.43 -5.50 -4.71
CA LYS A 4 9.75 -5.24 -6.12
C LYS A 4 8.80 -6.00 -7.06
N TYR A 5 8.40 -7.20 -6.66
CA TYR A 5 7.50 -8.06 -7.44
C TYR A 5 6.40 -8.60 -6.52
N PRO A 6 5.39 -7.78 -6.18
CA PRO A 6 4.29 -8.22 -5.34
C PRO A 6 3.41 -9.22 -6.10
N PRO A 7 3.11 -10.40 -5.52
CA PRO A 7 2.21 -11.37 -6.14
C PRO A 7 0.80 -10.82 -6.37
N ALA A 8 0.35 -9.92 -5.49
CA ALA A 8 -0.90 -9.16 -5.62
C ALA A 8 -0.56 -7.67 -5.81
N PRO A 9 -0.48 -7.17 -7.07
CA PRO A 9 -0.06 -5.80 -7.35
C PRO A 9 -1.16 -4.75 -7.09
N LEU A 10 -2.39 -5.19 -6.86
CA LEU A 10 -3.56 -4.35 -6.59
C LEU A 10 -4.35 -4.91 -5.42
N LEU A 11 -4.94 -4.03 -4.62
CA LEU A 11 -5.84 -4.38 -3.53
C LEU A 11 -7.16 -3.62 -3.70
N SER A 12 -8.29 -4.33 -3.73
CA SER A 12 -9.59 -3.70 -3.83
C SER A 12 -10.29 -3.57 -2.48
N ARG A 13 -11.00 -2.46 -2.28
CA ARG A 13 -11.95 -2.24 -1.19
C ARG A 13 -13.29 -1.79 -1.78
N ARG A 14 -14.38 -2.06 -1.08
CA ARG A 14 -15.69 -1.48 -1.38
C ARG A 14 -16.07 -0.53 -0.26
N CYS A 15 -16.47 0.68 -0.62
CA CYS A 15 -16.96 1.66 0.33
C CYS A 15 -18.39 1.25 0.73
N GLU A 16 -18.61 0.80 1.96
CA GLU A 16 -19.95 0.35 2.40
C GLU A 16 -20.90 1.52 2.68
N TYR A 17 -20.36 2.67 3.11
CA TYR A 17 -21.10 3.89 3.43
C TYR A 17 -20.40 5.08 2.80
N SER A 18 -21.13 6.16 2.50
CA SER A 18 -20.52 7.39 1.96
C SER A 18 -19.40 7.88 2.88
N TYR A 19 -18.20 8.08 2.32
CA TYR A 19 -16.99 8.38 3.09
C TYR A 19 -16.21 9.55 2.46
N LYS A 20 -15.94 10.61 3.23
CA LYS A 20 -15.01 11.68 2.83
C LYS A 20 -13.60 11.23 3.20
N ILE A 21 -12.70 11.13 2.22
CA ILE A 21 -11.29 10.83 2.50
C ILE A 21 -10.72 12.01 3.30
N PRO A 22 -10.14 11.78 4.48
CA PRO A 22 -9.54 12.83 5.30
C PRO A 22 -8.56 13.67 4.49
N GLU A 23 -8.47 14.97 4.79
CA GLU A 23 -7.53 15.90 4.15
C GLU A 23 -7.69 16.08 2.63
N SER A 24 -8.79 15.57 2.05
CA SER A 24 -9.10 15.76 0.63
C SER A 24 -10.56 16.19 0.43
N GLU A 25 -10.90 16.71 -0.74
CA GLU A 25 -12.30 16.97 -1.13
C GLU A 25 -12.98 15.75 -1.78
N VAL A 26 -12.29 14.61 -1.83
CA VAL A 26 -12.82 13.38 -2.43
C VAL A 26 -13.83 12.72 -1.50
N LYS A 27 -15.06 12.55 -2.01
CA LYS A 27 -16.13 11.78 -1.36
C LYS A 27 -16.38 10.50 -2.14
N LEU A 28 -16.29 9.36 -1.46
CA LEU A 28 -16.57 8.05 -1.98
C LEU A 28 -18.03 7.70 -1.70
N PRO A 29 -18.87 7.49 -2.73
CA PRO A 29 -20.23 6.98 -2.55
C PRO A 29 -20.25 5.56 -2.00
N ALA A 30 -21.31 5.22 -1.27
CA ALA A 30 -21.58 3.83 -0.89
C ALA A 30 -21.67 2.93 -2.15
N GLY A 31 -21.13 1.73 -2.06
CA GLY A 31 -21.01 0.77 -3.16
C GLY A 31 -19.79 0.99 -4.08
N MET A 32 -19.10 2.14 -4.01
CA MET A 32 -17.95 2.41 -4.88
C MET A 32 -16.79 1.47 -4.56
N ARG A 33 -16.19 0.88 -5.61
CA ARG A 33 -14.94 0.12 -5.49
C ARG A 33 -13.75 1.08 -5.55
N VAL A 34 -12.86 0.97 -4.57
CA VAL A 34 -11.58 1.66 -4.51
C VAL A 34 -10.47 0.65 -4.78
N VAL A 35 -9.52 1.01 -5.64
CA VAL A 35 -8.35 0.18 -5.94
C VAL A 35 -7.12 0.86 -5.38
N ILE A 36 -6.38 0.14 -4.55
CA ILE A 36 -5.11 0.57 -3.95
C ILE A 36 -3.98 -0.03 -4.81
N PRO A 37 -3.15 0.81 -5.46
CA PRO A 37 -2.10 0.34 -6.36
C PRO A 37 -0.86 -0.10 -5.58
N ILE A 38 -0.85 -1.32 -5.03
CA ILE A 38 0.28 -1.85 -4.25
C ILE A 38 1.59 -1.76 -5.04
N TYR A 39 1.60 -2.16 -6.32
CA TYR A 39 2.80 -2.08 -7.14
C TYR A 39 3.32 -0.64 -7.28
N GLY A 40 2.42 0.33 -7.46
CA GLY A 40 2.76 1.75 -7.53
C GLY A 40 3.37 2.25 -6.23
N ILE A 41 2.72 2.00 -5.09
CA ILE A 41 3.20 2.37 -3.75
C ILE A 41 4.59 1.73 -3.48
N HIS A 42 4.76 0.47 -3.87
CA HIS A 42 6.03 -0.25 -3.69
C HIS A 42 7.17 0.29 -4.56
N HIS A 43 6.88 1.02 -5.64
CA HIS A 43 7.85 1.65 -6.53
C HIS A 43 7.86 3.17 -6.44
N ASP A 44 7.15 3.74 -5.47
CA ASP A 44 7.16 5.17 -5.24
C ASP A 44 8.51 5.60 -4.65
N PRO A 45 9.27 6.48 -5.32
CA PRO A 45 10.56 6.95 -4.81
C PRO A 45 10.45 7.77 -3.53
N GLU A 46 9.26 8.30 -3.19
CA GLU A 46 9.00 8.97 -1.92
C GLU A 46 9.19 8.01 -0.74
N TYR A 47 8.73 6.76 -0.86
CA TYR A 47 8.84 5.74 0.18
C TYR A 47 10.03 4.81 0.00
N TYR A 48 10.46 4.60 -1.26
CA TYR A 48 11.55 3.70 -1.61
C TYR A 48 12.55 4.37 -2.57
N PRO A 49 13.52 5.15 -2.04
CA PRO A 49 14.52 5.82 -2.88
C PRO A 49 15.27 4.82 -3.76
N SER A 50 15.45 5.06 -5.06
CA SER A 50 15.94 4.06 -6.03
C SER A 50 15.08 2.76 -6.03
N PRO A 51 13.77 2.85 -6.36
CA PRO A 51 12.81 1.77 -6.19
C PRO A 51 13.11 0.54 -7.07
N GLU A 52 13.84 0.73 -8.17
CA GLU A 52 14.29 -0.35 -9.05
C GLU A 52 15.47 -1.15 -8.47
N LYS A 53 16.18 -0.64 -7.46
CA LYS A 53 17.26 -1.39 -6.85
C LYS A 53 16.70 -2.51 -5.97
N PHE A 54 17.18 -3.73 -6.18
CA PHE A 54 16.98 -4.79 -5.21
C PHE A 54 17.91 -4.55 -4.02
N ASP A 55 17.33 -4.17 -2.89
CA ASP A 55 18.06 -3.77 -1.69
C ASP A 55 17.40 -4.39 -0.45
N PRO A 56 17.96 -5.51 0.06
CA PRO A 56 17.45 -6.19 1.25
C PRO A 56 17.52 -5.35 2.53
N GLU A 57 18.46 -4.42 2.64
CA GLU A 57 18.69 -3.63 3.87
C GLU A 57 17.51 -2.72 4.23
N ARG A 58 16.64 -2.41 3.27
CA ARG A 58 15.36 -1.71 3.51
C ARG A 58 14.43 -2.43 4.49
N PHE A 59 14.68 -3.71 4.74
CA PHE A 59 13.88 -4.56 5.60
C PHE A 59 14.63 -4.99 6.87
N ASN A 60 15.72 -4.32 7.22
CA ASN A 60 16.27 -4.43 8.57
C ASN A 60 15.34 -3.75 9.60
N GLU A 61 15.53 -4.03 10.89
CA GLU A 61 14.62 -3.58 11.95
C GLU A 61 14.53 -2.05 12.05
N GLU A 62 15.67 -1.35 11.90
CA GLU A 62 15.72 0.11 11.95
C GLU A 62 14.91 0.74 10.79
N ASN A 63 15.10 0.26 9.56
CA ASN A 63 14.41 0.78 8.39
C ASN A 63 12.92 0.39 8.37
N LYS A 64 12.58 -0.80 8.88
CA LYS A 64 11.18 -1.20 9.10
C LYS A 64 10.48 -0.24 10.06
N ALA A 65 11.13 0.13 11.16
CA ALA A 65 10.56 1.02 12.17
C ALA A 65 10.32 2.44 11.65
N LYS A 66 11.16 2.93 10.73
CA LYS A 66 11.02 4.26 10.09
C LYS A 66 10.03 4.30 8.94
N ARG A 67 9.59 3.15 8.43
CA ARG A 67 8.76 3.07 7.23
C ARG A 67 7.32 3.52 7.53
N SER A 68 6.81 4.42 6.69
CA SER A 68 5.43 4.89 6.76
C SER A 68 4.43 3.72 6.69
N ALA A 69 3.38 3.80 7.50
CA ALA A 69 2.31 2.80 7.50
C ALA A 69 1.71 2.64 6.10
N CYS A 70 1.22 1.43 5.79
CA CYS A 70 0.59 1.10 4.51
C CYS A 70 1.44 1.30 3.24
N THR A 71 2.77 1.46 3.36
CA THR A 71 3.66 1.54 2.19
C THR A 71 4.29 0.19 1.81
N TYR A 72 4.26 -0.80 2.70
CA TYR A 72 4.65 -2.19 2.41
C TYR A 72 3.48 -3.15 2.63
N LEU A 73 2.69 -3.34 1.59
CA LEU A 73 1.47 -4.17 1.58
C LEU A 73 1.56 -5.51 0.80
N PRO A 74 2.61 -6.34 0.95
CA PRO A 74 2.75 -7.58 0.16
C PRO A 74 1.64 -8.61 0.44
N PHE A 75 0.97 -8.49 1.59
CA PHE A 75 -0.09 -9.39 2.06
C PHE A 75 -1.41 -8.66 2.35
N GLY A 76 -1.53 -7.42 1.86
CA GLY A 76 -2.63 -6.52 2.23
C GLY A 76 -2.53 -6.02 3.67
N GLU A 77 -3.60 -5.39 4.13
CA GLU A 77 -3.73 -4.78 5.46
C GLU A 77 -5.20 -4.85 5.93
N GLY A 78 -5.40 -4.86 7.25
CA GLY A 78 -6.72 -4.93 7.88
C GLY A 78 -7.30 -6.36 7.98
N PRO A 79 -8.59 -6.52 8.30
CA PRO A 79 -9.20 -7.80 8.72
C PRO A 79 -9.35 -8.85 7.61
N ARG A 80 -8.88 -8.54 6.39
CA ARG A 80 -8.93 -9.40 5.20
C ARG A 80 -7.55 -9.48 4.54
N ASN A 81 -6.49 -9.44 5.35
CA ASN A 81 -5.12 -9.71 4.91
C ASN A 81 -4.93 -11.23 4.65
N CYS A 82 -3.78 -11.58 4.07
CA CYS A 82 -3.43 -12.99 3.82
C CYS A 82 -3.36 -13.79 5.13
N ILE A 83 -3.80 -15.05 5.09
CA ILE A 83 -3.77 -16.02 6.20
C ILE A 83 -2.77 -17.15 5.92
#